data_AF-A0A947RY82-F1
#
_entry.id   AF-A0A947RY82-F1
#
_cell.length_a   1.000
_cell.length_b   1.000
_cell.length_c   1.000
_cell.angle_alpha   90.00
_cell.angle_beta   90.00
_cell.angle_gamma   90.00
#
_symmetry.space_group_name_H-M   'P 1'
#
loop_
_entity.id
_entity.type
_entity.pdbx_description
1 polymer ?
#
loop_
_entity_poly.entity_id
_entity_poly.type
_entity_poly.pdbx_seq_one_letter_code
_entity_poly.pdbx_strand_id
1 'polypeptide(L)'
;MDLIFVIPVVAIIVISTFIVKIAAVALNLTGLDAKHSFFQALSAFTGTGFTTRDSEQVVGHDIRRRIIMILMILGNAGLVSVITTLMLSFRKGGFAPVLVNIVVILIAILLLIKIAANKGIMRK
;
A
#
# COMPACT_ATOMS: atom_id res chain seq x y z
N MET A 1 -17.84 -4.29 -20.79
CA MET A 1 -16.65 -4.33 -19.90
C MET A 1 -16.77 -3.15 -18.97
N ASP A 2 -17.08 -3.40 -17.70
CA ASP A 2 -17.34 -2.33 -16.74
C ASP A 2 -16.04 -1.98 -16.03
N LEU A 3 -15.17 -1.21 -16.70
CA LEU A 3 -13.89 -0.74 -16.16
C LEU A 3 -14.03 0.12 -14.91
N ILE A 4 -15.25 0.56 -14.59
CA ILE A 4 -15.56 1.39 -13.43
C ILE A 4 -15.14 0.75 -12.09
N PHE A 5 -15.02 -0.57 -12.02
CA PHE A 5 -14.57 -1.29 -10.82
C PHE A 5 -13.05 -1.50 -10.77
N VAL A 6 -12.38 -1.45 -11.91
CA VAL A 6 -10.91 -1.62 -12.00
C VAL A 6 -10.20 -0.32 -11.61
N ILE A 7 -10.71 0.81 -12.08
CA ILE A 7 -10.09 2.13 -11.86
C ILE A 7 -9.89 2.45 -10.36
N PRO A 8 -10.88 2.29 -9.47
CA PRO A 8 -10.71 2.56 -8.05
C PRO A 8 -9.67 1.65 -7.39
N VAL A 9 -9.66 0.36 -7.75
CA VAL A 9 -8.70 -0.61 -7.20
C VAL A 9 -7.27 -0.22 -7.58
N VAL A 10 -7.03 0.08 -8.86
CA VAL A 10 -5.72 0.52 -9.34
C VAL A 10 -5.33 1.85 -8.67
N ALA A 11 -6.26 2.79 -8.56
CA ALA A 11 -6.01 4.06 -7.88
C ALA A 11 -5.63 3.87 -6.40
N ILE A 12 -6.33 3.01 -5.66
CA ILE A 12 -6.02 2.70 -4.26
C ILE A 12 -4.61 2.13 -4.14
N ILE A 13 -4.21 1.20 -5.01
CA ILE A 13 -2.86 0.61 -4.97
C ILE A 13 -1.78 1.66 -5.23
N VAL A 14 -1.98 2.53 -6.23
CA VAL A 14 -1.05 3.61 -6.56
C VAL A 14 -0.94 4.58 -5.39
N ILE A 15 -2.06 5.06 -4.85
CA ILE A 15 -2.11 5.98 -3.71
C ILE A 15 -1.44 5.36 -2.49
N SER A 16 -1.74 4.09 -2.19
CA SER A 16 -1.12 3.35 -1.08
C SER A 16 0.41 3.32 -1.20
N THR A 17 0.93 3.12 -2.41
CA THR A 17 2.37 3.13 -2.67
C THR A 17 2.98 4.52 -2.41
N PHE A 18 2.29 5.59 -2.80
CA PHE A 18 2.72 6.96 -2.48
C PHE A 18 2.69 7.26 -0.98
N ILE A 19 1.64 6.84 -0.28
CA ILE A 19 1.52 7.01 1.18
C ILE A 19 2.71 6.35 1.89
N VAL A 20 3.03 5.09 1.56
CA VAL A 20 4.18 4.38 2.13
C VAL A 20 5.48 5.11 1.87
N LYS A 21 5.70 5.62 0.66
CA LYS A 21 6.91 6.38 0.33
C LYS A 21 7.03 7.69 1.09
N ILE A 22 5.95 8.46 1.16
CA ILE A 22 5.95 9.74 1.89
C ILE A 22 6.24 9.48 3.36
N ALA A 23 5.63 8.46 3.95
CA ALA A 23 5.90 8.09 5.32
C ALA A 23 7.32 7.56 5.54
N ALA A 24 7.88 6.80 4.59
CA ALA A 24 9.27 6.38 4.65
C ALA A 24 10.24 7.59 4.65
N VAL A 25 10.00 8.58 3.79
CA VAL A 25 10.79 9.83 3.80
C VAL A 25 10.60 10.57 5.12
N ALA A 26 9.37 10.69 5.63
CA ALA A 26 9.10 11.34 6.90
C ALA A 26 9.82 10.64 8.08
N LEU A 27 9.81 9.31 8.13
CA LEU A 27 10.56 8.53 9.11
C LEU A 27 12.07 8.73 8.97
N ASN A 28 12.59 8.79 7.75
CA ASN A 28 14.01 9.04 7.52
C ASN A 28 14.44 10.43 8.02
N LEU A 29 13.61 11.45 7.81
CA LEU A 29 13.84 12.81 8.33
C LEU A 29 13.88 12.88 9.87
N THR A 30 13.30 11.91 10.58
CA THR A 30 13.44 11.79 12.04
C THR A 30 14.75 11.11 12.48
N GLY A 31 15.62 10.71 11.56
CA GLY A 31 16.92 10.08 11.83
C GLY A 31 16.95 8.55 11.74
N LEU A 32 15.94 7.92 11.13
CA LEU A 32 16.00 6.48 10.80
C LEU A 32 16.78 6.27 9.49
N ASP A 33 17.58 5.21 9.42
CA ASP A 33 18.24 4.82 8.16
C ASP A 33 17.21 4.54 7.05
N ALA A 34 17.53 4.89 5.81
CA ALA A 34 16.59 4.86 4.69
C ALA A 34 15.97 3.47 4.48
N LYS A 35 16.76 2.39 4.65
CA LYS A 35 16.25 1.02 4.51
C LYS A 35 15.29 0.66 5.64
N HIS A 36 15.61 1.06 6.87
CA HIS A 36 14.74 0.87 8.02
C HIS A 36 13.45 1.67 7.90
N SER A 37 13.51 2.93 7.44
CA SER A 37 12.34 3.78 7.25
C SER A 37 11.35 3.20 6.23
N PHE A 38 11.84 2.73 5.08
CA PHE A 38 10.98 2.13 4.06
C PHE A 38 10.35 0.82 4.55
N PHE A 39 11.14 -0.05 5.16
CA PHE A 39 10.63 -1.31 5.70
C PHE A 39 9.59 -1.09 6.80
N GLN A 40 9.86 -0.20 7.76
CA GLN A 40 8.91 0.11 8.84
C GLN A 40 7.63 0.77 8.30
N ALA A 41 7.73 1.70 7.34
CA ALA A 41 6.55 2.31 6.73
C ALA A 41 5.70 1.28 5.98
N LEU A 42 6.32 0.40 5.20
CA LEU A 42 5.61 -0.65 4.47
C LEU A 42 4.94 -1.63 5.44
N SER A 43 5.68 -2.14 6.41
CA SER A 43 5.18 -3.11 7.39
C SER A 43 4.07 -2.54 8.29
N ALA A 44 4.14 -1.25 8.63
CA ALA A 44 3.06 -0.58 9.37
C ALA A 44 1.81 -0.42 8.50
N PHE A 45 1.97 -0.06 7.22
CA PHE A 45 0.85 0.07 6.28
C PHE A 45 0.20 -1.29 5.97
N THR A 46 0.98 -2.37 5.86
CA THR A 46 0.42 -3.71 5.59
C THR A 46 -0.08 -4.43 6.84
N GLY A 47 0.14 -3.88 8.03
CA GLY A 47 -0.19 -4.51 9.31
C GLY A 47 0.67 -5.73 9.65
N THR A 48 1.80 -5.92 8.96
CA THR A 48 2.72 -7.06 9.20
C THR A 48 3.53 -6.88 10.48
N GLY A 49 3.88 -5.64 10.82
CA GLY A 49 4.73 -5.31 11.97
C GLY A 49 6.23 -5.51 11.71
N PHE A 50 7.02 -5.31 12.76
CA PHE A 50 8.49 -5.39 12.77
C PHE A 50 8.97 -5.86 14.14
N THR A 51 10.28 -6.06 14.30
CA THR A 51 10.85 -6.63 15.53
C THR A 51 10.64 -5.70 16.74
N THR A 52 10.72 -6.25 17.96
CA THR A 52 10.61 -5.48 19.20
C THR A 52 11.62 -4.34 19.23
N ARG A 53 12.87 -4.62 18.84
CA ARG A 53 13.95 -3.63 18.78
C ARG A 53 13.67 -2.50 17.80
N ASP A 54 13.08 -2.79 16.63
CA ASP A 54 12.68 -1.74 15.68
C ASP A 54 11.50 -0.93 16.22
N SER A 55 10.58 -1.58 16.94
CA SER A 55 9.42 -0.93 17.56
C SER A 55 9.83 0.05 18.65
N GLU A 56 10.84 -0.28 19.46
CA GLU A 56 11.43 0.63 20.46
C GLU A 56 11.92 1.94 19.83
N GLN A 57 12.54 1.86 18.65
CA GLN A 57 13.00 3.04 17.90
C GLN A 57 11.85 3.91 17.38
N VAL A 58 10.67 3.32 17.15
CA VAL A 58 9.45 4.04 16.74
C VAL A 58 8.78 4.68 17.94
N VAL A 59 8.52 3.92 19.01
CA VAL A 59 7.73 4.40 20.15
C VAL A 59 8.47 5.42 21.01
N GLY A 60 9.81 5.34 21.02
CA GLY A 60 10.69 6.29 21.71
C GLY A 60 10.74 7.69 21.09
N HIS A 61 10.05 7.93 19.96
CA HIS A 61 9.97 9.23 19.31
C HIS A 61 8.52 9.56 18.92
N ASP A 62 7.96 10.63 19.49
CA ASP A 62 6.52 10.95 19.34
C ASP A 62 6.07 11.12 17.88
N ILE A 63 6.88 11.79 17.05
CA ILE A 63 6.62 11.95 15.61
C ILE A 63 6.58 10.59 14.88
N ARG A 64 7.56 9.71 15.10
CA ARG A 64 7.60 8.37 14.48
C ARG A 64 6.38 7.55 14.88
N ARG A 65 6.04 7.57 16.17
CA ARG A 65 4.84 6.92 16.70
C ARG A 65 3.58 7.39 15.99
N ARG A 66 3.41 8.70 15.79
CA ARG A 66 2.25 9.25 15.07
C ARG A 66 2.21 8.84 13.59
N ILE A 67 3.34 8.85 12.89
CA ILE A 67 3.41 8.39 11.49
C ILE A 67 2.97 6.93 11.37
N ILE A 68 3.53 6.06 12.21
CA ILE A 68 3.25 4.62 12.19
C ILE A 68 1.78 4.33 12.52
N MET A 69 1.19 5.02 13.51
CA MET A 69 -0.23 4.87 13.83
C MET A 69 -1.14 5.25 12.65
N ILE A 70 -0.83 6.33 11.94
CA ILE A 70 -1.59 6.75 10.76
C ILE A 70 -1.50 5.68 9.66
N LEU A 71 -0.30 5.14 9.41
CA LEU A 71 -0.11 4.08 8.42
C LEU A 71 -0.92 2.83 8.73
N MET A 72 -0.98 2.41 9.99
CA MET A 72 -1.76 1.24 10.42
C MET A 72 -3.26 1.41 10.14
N ILE A 73 -3.80 2.63 10.31
CA ILE A 73 -5.20 2.92 10.02
C ILE A 73 -5.46 2.96 8.51
N LEU A 74 -4.61 3.66 7.75
CA LEU A 74 -4.76 3.80 6.30
C LEU A 74 -4.62 2.47 5.56
N GLY A 75 -3.72 1.60 6.02
CA GLY A 75 -3.55 0.25 5.50
C GLY A 75 -4.84 -0.55 5.45
N ASN A 76 -5.52 -0.62 6.59
CA ASN A 76 -6.79 -1.32 6.73
C ASN A 76 -7.91 -0.67 5.89
N ALA A 77 -7.96 0.67 5.85
CA ALA A 77 -8.94 1.39 5.03
C ALA A 77 -8.80 1.09 3.52
N GLY A 78 -7.56 0.96 3.04
CA GLY A 78 -7.25 0.56 1.67
C GLY A 78 -7.80 -0.83 1.33
N LEU A 79 -7.54 -1.82 2.19
CA LEU A 79 -8.05 -3.18 2.02
C LEU A 79 -9.58 -3.24 1.99
N VAL A 80 -10.25 -2.56 2.91
CA VAL A 80 -11.74 -2.50 2.95
C VAL A 80 -12.30 -1.89 1.67
N SER A 81 -11.66 -0.86 1.13
CA SER A 81 -12.08 -0.19 -0.11
C SER A 81 -11.97 -1.12 -1.33
N VAL A 82 -10.89 -1.91 -1.43
CA VAL A 82 -10.70 -2.90 -2.50
C VAL A 82 -11.74 -4.01 -2.41
N ILE A 83 -11.96 -4.57 -1.21
CA ILE A 83 -12.96 -5.62 -0.98
C ILE A 83 -14.35 -5.13 -1.38
N THR A 84 -14.73 -3.93 -0.94
CA THR A 84 -16.03 -3.31 -1.26
C THR A 84 -16.20 -3.14 -2.77
N THR A 85 -15.18 -2.64 -3.47
CA THR A 85 -15.22 -2.46 -4.92
C THR A 85 -15.38 -3.78 -5.66
N LEU A 86 -14.66 -4.82 -5.22
CA LEU A 86 -14.76 -6.15 -5.80
C LEU A 86 -16.15 -6.77 -5.56
N MET A 87 -16.69 -6.67 -4.35
CA MET A 87 -18.06 -7.11 -4.03
C MET A 87 -19.11 -6.44 -4.91
N LEU A 88 -18.99 -5.13 -5.13
CA LEU A 88 -19.90 -4.39 -6.01
C LEU A 88 -19.78 -4.83 -7.48
N SER A 89 -18.59 -5.25 -7.92
CA SER A 89 -18.37 -5.79 -9.27
C SER A 89 -19.13 -7.10 -9.51
N PHE A 90 -19.22 -7.97 -8.49
CA PHE A 90 -19.98 -9.22 -8.57
C PHE A 90 -21.49 -9.00 -8.67
N ARG A 91 -22.02 -7.91 -8.09
CA ARG A 91 -23.45 -7.60 -8.12
C ARG A 91 -23.94 -7.17 -9.52
N LYS A 92 -23.09 -6.51 -10.30
CA LYS A 92 -23.47 -5.91 -11.59
C LYS A 92 -23.23 -6.81 -12.81
N GLY A 93 -22.41 -7.85 -12.71
CA GLY A 93 -22.05 -8.70 -13.84
C GLY A 93 -21.92 -10.16 -13.44
N GLY A 94 -22.30 -11.08 -14.33
CA GLY A 94 -22.09 -12.52 -14.15
C GLY A 94 -20.61 -12.93 -14.07
N PHE A 95 -20.33 -14.23 -14.07
CA PHE A 95 -18.97 -14.75 -13.83
C PHE A 95 -17.93 -14.30 -14.87
N ALA A 96 -18.32 -14.22 -16.14
CA ALA A 96 -17.42 -13.85 -17.24
C ALA A 96 -16.79 -12.44 -17.12
N PRO A 97 -17.56 -11.34 -16.94
CA PRO A 97 -16.98 -10.01 -16.78
C PRO A 97 -16.12 -9.86 -15.52
N VAL A 98 -16.40 -10.61 -14.45
CA VAL A 98 -15.57 -10.59 -13.25
C VAL A 98 -14.21 -11.24 -13.49
N LEU A 99 -14.16 -12.36 -14.23
CA LEU A 99 -12.88 -12.97 -14.61
C LEU A 99 -12.01 -11.98 -15.40
N VAL A 100 -12.62 -11.26 -16.35
CA VAL A 100 -11.92 -10.24 -17.13
C VAL A 100 -11.38 -9.14 -16.20
N ASN A 101 -12.19 -8.63 -15.27
CA ASN A 101 -11.75 -7.61 -14.32
C ASN A 101 -10.56 -8.08 -13.46
N ILE A 102 -10.59 -9.33 -12.97
CA ILE A 102 -9.48 -9.92 -12.20
C ILE A 102 -8.22 -10.00 -13.05
N VAL A 103 -8.31 -10.48 -14.30
CA VAL A 103 -7.16 -10.57 -15.21
C VAL A 103 -6.57 -9.18 -15.48
N VAL A 104 -7.42 -8.18 -15.72
CA VAL A 104 -6.97 -6.79 -15.94
C VAL A 104 -6.29 -6.22 -14.69
N ILE A 105 -6.84 -6.46 -13.49
CA ILE A 105 -6.23 -6.03 -12.22
C ILE A 105 -4.86 -6.69 -12.04
N LEU A 106 -4.73 -8.00 -12.30
CA LEU A 106 -3.45 -8.71 -12.21
C LEU A 106 -2.42 -8.14 -13.19
N ILE A 107 -2.80 -7.88 -14.44
CA ILE A 107 -1.93 -7.25 -15.42
C ILE A 107 -1.50 -5.85 -14.95
N ALA A 108 -2.44 -5.05 -14.44
CA ALA A 108 -2.14 -3.72 -13.90
C ALA A 108 -1.15 -3.79 -12.72
N ILE A 109 -1.33 -4.73 -11.79
CA ILE A 109 -0.41 -4.96 -10.67
C ILE A 109 0.97 -5.37 -11.18
N LEU A 110 1.06 -6.30 -12.13
CA LEU A 110 2.34 -6.73 -12.71
C LEU A 110 3.07 -5.58 -13.41
N LEU A 111 2.33 -4.72 -14.12
CA LEU A 111 2.89 -3.52 -14.74
C LEU A 111 3.39 -2.53 -13.69
N LEU A 112 2.62 -2.29 -12.62
CA LEU A 112 3.03 -1.43 -11.50
C LEU A 112 4.30 -1.97 -10.82
N ILE A 113 4.37 -3.28 -10.57
CA ILE A 113 5.57 -3.93 -10.00
C ILE A 113 6.75 -3.79 -10.95
N LYS A 114 6.58 -4.04 -12.25
CA LYS A 114 7.66 -3.84 -13.23
C LYS A 114 8.14 -2.40 -13.25
N ILE A 115 7.25 -1.42 -13.24
CA ILE A 115 7.62 0.01 -13.20
C ILE A 115 8.39 0.32 -11.91
N ALA A 116 7.89 -0.16 -10.76
CA ALA A 116 8.54 0.03 -9.47
C ALA A 116 9.91 -0.64 -9.38
N ALA A 117 10.07 -1.82 -9.98
CA ALA A 117 11.32 -2.60 -9.97
C ALA A 117 12.37 -2.05 -10.95
N ASN A 118 11.95 -1.52 -12.11
CA ASN A 118 12.86 -1.22 -13.22
C ASN A 118 13.55 0.16 -13.11
N LYS A 119 13.11 1.04 -12.19
CA LYS A 119 13.78 2.32 -11.93
C LYS A 119 13.70 2.70 -10.47
N GLY A 120 14.81 2.60 -9.73
CA GLY A 120 15.22 3.49 -8.62
C GLY A 120 14.24 3.76 -7.45
N ILE A 121 13.02 3.24 -7.46
CA ILE A 121 11.93 3.59 -6.53
C ILE A 121 12.17 2.99 -5.14
N MET A 122 12.89 1.88 -5.06
CA MET A 122 13.38 1.25 -3.84
C MET A 122 14.88 1.45 -3.61
N ARG A 123 15.57 2.24 -4.47
CA ARG A 123 17.04 2.29 -4.47
C ARG A 123 17.55 3.72 -4.68
N LYS A 124 17.52 4.51 -3.60
CA LYS A 124 18.65 5.29 -3.08
C LYS A 124 18.29 5.85 -1.71
#